data_AF-A0A7S4NW98-F1
#
_entry.id   AF-A0A7S4NW98-F1
#
_cell.length_a   1.000
_cell.length_b   1.000
_cell.length_c   1.000
_cell.angle_alpha   90.00
_cell.angle_beta   90.00
_cell.angle_gamma   90.00
#
_symmetry.space_group_name_H-M   'P 1'
#
loop_
_entity.id
_entity.type
_entity.pdbx_description
1 polymer ?
#
loop_
_entity_poly.entity_id
_entity_poly.type
_entity_poly.pdbx_seq_one_letter_code
_entity_poly.pdbx_strand_id
1 'polypeptide(L)'
;EEEEEEEEWFVGEDWKNYGLCESLLKGIWKNGFEKPTPIQKAVFLSSGKGSDVIGAAETGSGKTLAFGLPMLNRIITRYTAKEGTQKTNEEGLKGLVISPTRELALQISDHLKKNISIFQCWNLYNCWWFG
;
A
#
# COMPACT_ATOMS: atom_id res chain seq x y z
N GLU A 1 -23.52 -10.21 -22.01
CA GLU A 1 -22.55 -9.11 -22.16
C GLU A 1 -22.83 -8.17 -21.01
N GLU A 2 -22.11 -8.36 -19.90
CA GLU A 2 -22.16 -7.43 -18.78
C GLU A 2 -21.15 -6.34 -19.15
N GLU A 3 -21.68 -5.17 -19.52
CA GLU A 3 -20.88 -3.98 -19.76
C GLU A 3 -20.24 -3.60 -18.42
N GLU A 4 -18.95 -3.92 -18.25
CA GLU A 4 -18.12 -3.35 -17.19
C GLU A 4 -18.05 -1.84 -17.46
N GLU A 5 -18.95 -1.09 -16.82
CA GLU A 5 -18.83 0.36 -16.71
C GLU A 5 -17.47 0.64 -16.07
N GLU A 6 -16.49 1.07 -16.88
CA GLU A 6 -15.23 1.63 -16.38
C GLU A 6 -15.60 2.91 -15.61
N GLU A 7 -15.94 2.77 -14.34
CA GLU A 7 -16.09 3.90 -13.42
C GLU A 7 -14.81 4.74 -13.53
N GLU A 8 -14.94 5.94 -14.11
CA GLU A 8 -13.85 6.92 -14.17
C GLU A 8 -13.41 7.22 -12.73
N TRP A 9 -12.36 6.53 -12.34
CA TRP A 9 -11.88 6.51 -10.98
C TRP A 9 -11.11 7.82 -10.73
N PHE A 10 -11.81 8.83 -10.22
CA PHE A 10 -11.20 10.14 -9.99
C PHE A 10 -10.37 10.13 -8.70
N VAL A 11 -9.14 9.61 -8.75
CA VAL A 11 -8.13 9.93 -7.71
C VAL A 11 -7.97 11.45 -7.72
N GLY A 12 -8.11 12.13 -6.58
CA GLY A 12 -7.73 13.53 -6.49
C GLY A 12 -6.30 13.73 -7.00
N GLU A 13 -6.08 14.77 -7.82
CA GLU A 13 -4.78 15.08 -8.45
C GLU A 13 -3.61 15.06 -7.45
N ASP A 14 -3.89 15.41 -6.19
CA ASP A 14 -2.94 15.38 -5.07
C ASP A 14 -2.19 14.04 -4.94
N TRP A 15 -2.86 12.89 -5.09
CA TRP A 15 -2.21 11.58 -4.90
C TRP A 15 -1.31 11.18 -6.07
N LYS A 16 -1.68 11.56 -7.30
CA LYS A 16 -0.92 11.23 -8.52
C LYS A 16 0.48 11.86 -8.50
N ASN A 17 0.64 12.98 -7.81
CA ASN A 17 1.92 13.69 -7.68
C ASN A 17 2.97 12.95 -6.82
N TYR A 18 2.60 11.88 -6.11
CA TYR A 18 3.52 11.15 -5.22
C TYR A 18 4.12 9.88 -5.84
N GLY A 19 3.91 9.63 -7.15
CA GLY A 19 4.55 8.50 -7.85
C GLY A 19 4.15 7.12 -7.31
N LEU A 20 2.90 7.00 -6.85
CA LEU A 20 2.30 5.74 -6.43
C LEU A 20 1.93 4.89 -7.65
N CYS A 21 2.10 3.57 -7.53
CA CYS A 21 1.66 2.65 -8.58
C CYS A 21 0.13 2.62 -8.70
N GLU A 22 -0.35 2.36 -9.91
CA GLU A 22 -1.78 2.41 -10.24
C GLU A 22 -2.65 1.51 -9.34
N SER A 23 -2.14 0.34 -8.94
CA SER A 23 -2.85 -0.58 -8.05
C SER A 23 -3.06 -0.04 -6.62
N LEU A 24 -2.14 0.77 -6.12
CA LEU A 24 -2.26 1.44 -4.82
C LEU A 24 -3.15 2.66 -4.92
N LEU A 25 -3.02 3.43 -6.02
CA LEU A 25 -3.98 4.48 -6.33
C LEU A 25 -5.37 3.85 -6.30
N LYS A 26 -5.69 2.85 -7.13
CA LYS A 26 -6.97 2.11 -7.13
C LYS A 26 -7.46 1.57 -5.77
N GLY A 27 -6.60 1.37 -4.79
CA GLY A 27 -7.02 1.02 -3.43
C GLY A 27 -7.49 2.24 -2.62
N ILE A 28 -6.82 3.39 -2.77
CA ILE A 28 -6.99 4.58 -1.94
C ILE A 28 -8.41 5.20 -2.06
N TRP A 29 -8.95 5.44 -3.25
CA TRP A 29 -10.31 6.00 -3.46
C TRP A 29 -11.37 4.93 -3.29
N LYS A 30 -11.08 3.63 -3.50
CA LYS A 30 -12.04 2.57 -3.16
C LYS A 30 -12.31 2.57 -1.66
N ASN A 31 -11.33 2.98 -0.86
CA ASN A 31 -11.47 3.23 0.56
C ASN A 31 -11.89 4.67 0.92
N GLY A 32 -12.22 5.51 -0.07
CA GLY A 32 -12.72 6.87 0.12
C GLY A 32 -11.66 7.92 0.50
N PHE A 33 -10.36 7.65 0.28
CA PHE A 33 -9.29 8.61 0.59
C PHE A 33 -9.09 9.62 -0.54
N GLU A 34 -9.88 10.68 -0.57
CA GLU A 34 -9.84 11.68 -1.64
C GLU A 34 -8.52 12.48 -1.69
N LYS A 35 -7.99 12.87 -0.53
CA LYS A 35 -6.79 13.72 -0.41
C LYS A 35 -5.83 13.21 0.66
N PRO A 36 -4.50 13.33 0.45
CA PRO A 36 -3.52 12.95 1.45
C PRO A 36 -3.54 13.92 2.63
N THR A 37 -3.41 13.38 3.83
CA THR A 37 -3.29 14.16 5.07
C THR A 37 -1.92 14.85 5.16
N PRO A 38 -1.76 15.91 5.98
CA PRO A 38 -0.48 16.62 6.10
C PRO A 38 0.71 15.72 6.44
N ILE A 39 0.53 14.73 7.33
CA ILE A 39 1.58 13.78 7.69
C ILE A 39 1.94 12.84 6.52
N GLN A 40 0.95 12.40 5.74
CA GLN A 40 1.21 11.59 4.54
C GLN A 40 2.00 12.40 3.51
N LYS A 41 1.57 13.63 3.22
CA LYS A 41 2.29 14.55 2.31
C LYS A 41 3.76 14.72 2.72
N ALA A 42 4.00 14.97 4.01
CA ALA A 42 5.35 15.14 4.56
C ALA A 42 6.20 13.86 4.40
N VAL A 43 5.63 12.68 4.71
CA VAL A 43 6.36 11.41 4.59
C VAL A 43 6.69 11.11 3.13
N PHE A 44 5.77 11.30 2.18
CA PHE A 44 6.06 11.04 0.76
C PHE A 44 7.21 11.90 0.20
N LEU A 45 7.25 13.18 0.58
CA LEU A 45 8.33 14.09 0.17
C LEU A 45 9.70 13.63 0.71
N SER A 46 9.74 13.02 1.89
CA SER A 46 10.97 12.53 2.53
C SER A 46 11.36 11.11 2.08
N SER A 47 10.40 10.19 2.02
CA SER A 47 10.64 8.77 1.73
C SER A 47 11.05 8.50 0.29
N GLY A 48 10.67 9.37 -0.66
CA GLY A 48 11.11 9.25 -2.06
C GLY A 48 12.64 9.29 -2.24
N LYS A 49 13.37 9.83 -1.26
CA LYS A 49 14.84 9.94 -1.29
C LYS A 49 15.57 8.77 -0.62
N GLY A 50 14.84 7.77 -0.13
CA GLY A 50 15.42 6.65 0.64
C GLY A 50 15.94 7.06 2.02
N SER A 51 15.52 8.21 2.53
CA SER A 51 15.88 8.71 3.85
C SER A 51 15.06 8.05 4.95
N ASP A 52 15.63 7.92 6.14
CA ASP A 52 14.90 7.54 7.33
C ASP A 52 13.97 8.68 7.76
N VAL A 53 12.75 8.33 8.18
CA VAL A 53 11.69 9.31 8.50
C VAL A 53 11.15 9.03 9.88
N ILE A 54 11.10 10.07 10.73
CA ILE A 54 10.41 10.05 12.02
C ILE A 54 9.12 10.83 11.88
N GLY A 55 7.99 10.14 11.96
CA GLY A 55 6.66 10.75 11.87
C GLY A 55 6.00 10.84 13.25
N ALA A 56 5.78 12.07 13.74
CA ALA A 56 4.97 12.34 14.92
C ALA A 56 3.67 13.03 14.50
N ALA A 57 2.54 12.45 14.86
CA ALA A 57 1.21 13.03 14.65
C ALA A 57 0.22 12.44 15.66
N GLU A 58 -0.98 12.99 15.74
CA GLU A 58 -2.04 12.51 16.64
C GLU A 58 -2.70 11.22 16.11
N THR A 59 -3.40 10.50 16.99
CA THR A 59 -4.19 9.33 16.58
C THR A 59 -5.29 9.76 15.62
N GLY A 60 -5.53 8.99 14.55
CA GLY A 60 -6.47 9.37 13.49
C GLY A 60 -5.89 10.26 12.38
N SER A 61 -4.66 10.78 12.51
CA SER A 61 -4.05 11.62 11.47
C SER A 61 -3.59 10.87 10.20
N GLY A 62 -3.90 9.58 10.06
CA GLY A 62 -3.51 8.80 8.86
C GLY A 62 -2.07 8.28 8.84
N LYS A 63 -1.40 8.19 10.00
CA LYS A 63 -0.02 7.69 10.15
C LYS A 63 0.21 6.30 9.53
N THR A 64 -0.77 5.40 9.64
CA THR A 64 -0.66 4.03 9.12
C THR A 64 -0.39 4.00 7.62
N LEU A 65 -1.14 4.79 6.85
CA LEU A 65 -0.92 4.93 5.41
C LEU A 65 0.32 5.76 5.09
N ALA A 66 0.69 6.70 5.97
CA ALA A 66 1.88 7.53 5.79
C ALA A 66 3.16 6.69 5.68
N PHE A 67 3.35 5.67 6.54
CA PHE A 67 4.48 4.74 6.38
C PHE A 67 4.18 3.56 5.46
N GLY A 68 2.93 3.10 5.42
CA GLY A 68 2.54 1.90 4.70
C GLY A 68 2.58 2.05 3.19
N LEU A 69 2.06 3.16 2.65
CA LEU A 69 1.98 3.38 1.21
C LEU A 69 3.36 3.48 0.54
N PRO A 70 4.34 4.26 1.06
CA PRO A 70 5.70 4.25 0.50
C PRO A 70 6.36 2.86 0.52
N MET A 71 6.17 2.10 1.60
CA MET A 71 6.70 0.74 1.74
C MET A 71 6.09 -0.18 0.66
N LEU A 72 4.77 -0.20 0.54
CA LEU A 72 4.07 -1.02 -0.45
C LEU A 72 4.41 -0.61 -1.88
N ASN A 73 4.49 0.69 -2.17
CA ASN A 73 4.85 1.19 -3.49
C ASN A 73 6.24 0.70 -3.93
N ARG A 74 7.20 0.72 -3.00
CA ARG A 74 8.56 0.22 -3.24
C ARG A 74 8.58 -1.29 -3.47
N ILE A 75 7.79 -2.06 -2.73
CA ILE A 75 7.69 -3.52 -2.88
C ILE A 75 7.09 -3.87 -4.25
N ILE A 76 5.94 -3.25 -4.59
CA ILE A 76 5.22 -3.52 -5.84
C ILE A 76 6.08 -3.11 -7.04
N THR A 77 6.64 -1.89 -7.04
CA THR A 77 7.48 -1.39 -8.14
C THR A 77 8.71 -2.28 -8.38
N ARG A 78 9.33 -2.80 -7.32
CA ARG A 78 10.45 -3.74 -7.46
C ARG A 78 10.03 -5.11 -7.96
N TYR A 79 8.83 -5.57 -7.59
CA TYR A 79 8.30 -6.83 -8.06
C TYR A 79 7.96 -6.76 -9.56
N THR A 80 7.26 -5.70 -10.00
CA THR A 80 6.88 -5.52 -11.40
C THR A 80 8.09 -5.27 -12.32
N ALA A 81 9.11 -4.55 -11.86
CA ALA A 81 10.33 -4.32 -12.64
C ALA A 81 11.14 -5.61 -12.92
N LYS A 82 11.00 -6.64 -12.10
CA LYS A 82 11.73 -7.92 -12.25
C LYS A 82 11.07 -8.91 -13.23
N GLU A 83 9.82 -8.68 -13.65
CA GLU A 83 9.12 -9.57 -14.60
C GLU A 83 9.81 -9.63 -15.99
N GLY A 84 10.67 -8.66 -16.34
CA GLY A 84 11.43 -8.64 -17.59
C GLY A 84 12.85 -9.25 -17.57
N THR A 85 13.41 -9.55 -16.39
CA THR A 85 14.78 -10.09 -16.26
C THR A 85 14.79 -11.14 -15.16
N GLN A 86 14.89 -12.42 -15.55
CA GLN A 86 15.06 -13.60 -14.69
C GLN A 86 14.41 -13.50 -13.30
N LYS A 87 13.25 -14.16 -13.13
CA LYS A 87 12.65 -14.49 -11.82
C LYS A 87 13.70 -15.15 -10.91
N THR A 88 14.51 -14.37 -10.22
CA THR A 88 15.17 -14.83 -9.02
C THR A 88 14.04 -14.90 -8.00
N ASN A 89 13.69 -16.13 -7.60
CA ASN A 89 12.80 -16.43 -6.48
C ASN A 89 13.39 -15.87 -5.18
N GLU A 90 13.52 -14.55 -5.07
CA GLU A 90 13.79 -13.89 -3.81
C GLU A 90 12.48 -13.82 -3.04
N GLU A 91 11.96 -14.98 -2.64
CA GLU A 91 10.87 -15.18 -1.68
C GLU A 91 11.32 -14.79 -0.26
N GLY A 92 11.93 -13.60 -0.16
CA GLY A 92 12.45 -13.05 1.09
C GLY A 92 11.59 -11.91 1.59
N LEU A 93 11.69 -11.64 2.90
CA LEU A 93 11.04 -10.52 3.56
C LEU A 93 11.40 -9.18 2.88
N LYS A 94 10.39 -8.45 2.38
CA LYS A 94 10.60 -7.17 1.68
C LYS A 94 10.30 -5.92 2.52
N GLY A 95 9.63 -6.09 3.66
CA GLY A 95 9.29 -5.01 4.59
C GLY A 95 8.87 -5.59 5.94
N LEU A 96 9.15 -4.86 7.03
CA LEU A 96 8.82 -5.25 8.39
C LEU A 96 8.16 -4.05 9.09
N VAL A 97 7.02 -4.30 9.72
CA VAL A 97 6.34 -3.34 10.59
C VAL A 97 6.30 -3.93 11.99
N ILE A 98 6.82 -3.18 12.96
CA ILE A 98 6.85 -3.60 14.37
C ILE A 98 5.79 -2.80 15.12
N SER A 99 5.05 -3.49 15.98
CA SER A 99 3.96 -2.92 16.79
C SER A 99 4.12 -3.38 18.23
N PRO A 100 3.77 -2.56 19.24
CA PRO A 100 3.89 -2.92 20.65
C PRO A 100 2.93 -4.04 21.08
N THR A 101 1.80 -4.23 20.40
CA THR A 101 0.83 -5.27 20.72
C THR A 101 0.37 -6.02 19.47
N ARG A 102 -0.08 -7.27 19.67
CA ARG A 102 -0.57 -8.15 18.60
C ARG A 102 -1.83 -7.57 17.95
N GLU A 103 -2.73 -7.03 18.74
CA GLU A 103 -4.01 -6.45 18.30
C GLU A 103 -3.75 -5.26 17.38
N LEU A 104 -2.80 -4.40 17.74
CA LEU A 104 -2.43 -3.25 16.91
C LEU A 104 -1.71 -3.69 15.63
N ALA A 105 -0.89 -4.75 15.69
CA ALA A 105 -0.26 -5.33 14.49
C ALA A 105 -1.32 -5.84 13.49
N LEU A 106 -2.36 -6.52 13.98
CA LEU A 106 -3.46 -7.00 13.16
C LEU A 106 -4.25 -5.84 12.56
N GLN A 107 -4.58 -4.80 13.35
CA GLN A 107 -5.26 -3.61 12.86
C GLN A 107 -4.46 -2.92 11.73
N ILE A 108 -3.14 -2.78 11.89
CA ILE A 108 -2.28 -2.21 10.86
C ILE A 108 -2.29 -3.11 9.61
N SER A 109 -2.15 -4.42 9.77
CA SER A 109 -2.16 -5.38 8.66
C SER A 109 -3.45 -5.30 7.85
N ASP A 110 -4.60 -5.30 8.51
CA ASP A 110 -5.90 -5.24 7.86
C ASP A 110 -6.12 -3.89 7.18
N HIS A 111 -5.66 -2.80 7.80
CA HIS A 111 -5.73 -1.47 7.21
C HIS A 111 -4.89 -1.37 5.93
N LEU A 112 -3.70 -1.97 5.90
CA LEU A 112 -2.85 -1.98 4.71
C LEU A 112 -3.39 -2.88 3.60
N LYS A 113 -3.89 -4.09 3.94
CA LYS A 113 -4.46 -5.02 2.97
C LYS A 113 -5.64 -4.43 2.20
N LYS A 114 -6.52 -3.67 2.87
CA LYS A 114 -7.66 -3.00 2.24
C LYS A 114 -7.26 -2.02 1.13
N ASN A 115 -6.08 -1.42 1.23
CA ASN A 115 -5.59 -0.40 0.30
C ASN A 115 -4.77 -0.98 -0.87
N ILE A 116 -4.62 -2.31 -0.95
CA ILE A 116 -3.95 -2.98 -2.06
C ILE A 116 -5.00 -3.72 -2.87
N SER A 117 -5.42 -3.15 -3.99
CA SER A 117 -6.42 -3.79 -4.89
C SER A 117 -5.93 -5.13 -5.45
N ILE A 118 -4.60 -5.30 -5.56
CA ILE A 118 -3.96 -6.54 -6.07
C ILE A 118 -4.29 -7.79 -5.24
N PHE A 119 -4.72 -7.65 -3.98
CA PHE A 119 -5.07 -8.79 -3.14
C PHE A 119 -6.42 -9.45 -3.50
N GLN A 120 -7.24 -8.89 -4.39
CA GLN A 120 -8.41 -9.63 -4.91
C GLN A 120 -8.01 -10.80 -5.82
N CYS A 121 -6.76 -10.87 -6.31
CA CYS A 121 -6.20 -12.07 -6.95
C CYS A 121 -5.46 -13.01 -5.97
N TRP A 122 -5.33 -12.65 -4.69
CA TRP A 122 -4.67 -13.48 -3.67
C TRP A 122 -5.67 -14.38 -2.92
N ASN A 123 -6.85 -14.59 -3.51
CA ASN A 123 -7.90 -15.43 -2.94
C ASN A 123 -8.25 -16.57 -3.89
N LEU A 124 -7.24 -17.32 -4.30
CA LEU A 124 -7.31 -18.73 -4.72
C LEU A 124 -5.90 -19.29 -4.48
N TYR A 125 -5.79 -20.37 -3.72
CA TYR A 125 -4.55 -21.03 -3.26
C TYR A 125 -3.87 -20.44 -2.01
N ASN A 126 -4.50 -20.62 -0.85
CA ASN A 126 -3.94 -21.44 0.25
C ASN A 126 -4.78 -21.31 1.52
N CYS A 127 -5.91 -21.99 1.55
CA CYS A 127 -6.47 -22.55 2.79
C CYS A 127 -6.25 -24.07 2.74
N TRP A 128 -5.07 -24.50 3.16
CA TRP A 128 -4.85 -25.84 3.69
C TRP A 128 -4.41 -25.65 5.14
N TRP A 129 -5.40 -25.47 6.01
CA TRP A 129 -5.24 -25.66 7.44
C TRP A 129 -5.36 -27.18 7.66
N PHE A 130 -4.22 -27.84 7.86
CA PHE A 130 -4.19 -29.14 8.52
C PHE A 130 -4.37 -28.89 10.01
N GLY A 131 -5.38 -29.51 10.60
CA GLY A 131 -5.73 -29.47 12.02
C GLY A 131 -7.09 -30.11 12.22
#